data_AF-A5DW05-F1
#
_entry.id   AF-A5DW05-F1
#
_cell.length_a   1.000
_cell.length_b   1.000
_cell.length_c   1.000
_cell.angle_alpha   90.00
_cell.angle_beta   90.00
_cell.angle_gamma   90.00
#
_symmetry.space_group_name_H-M   'P 1'
#
loop_
_entity.id
_entity.type
_entity.pdbx_description
1 polymer ?
#
loop_
_entity_poly.entity_id
_entity_poly.type
_entity_poly.pdbx_seq_one_letter_code
_entity_poly.pdbx_strand_id
1 'polypeptide(L)'
;MRSVNACRQVPLRLRSYSTAKGTRSPSGYSRDKSPDLFLNPHAWEGLPADQIFQLHQVRKQYMGDAYNPTNEERTAILSTINSLSPQKPPLDYSFEIENFKERLMNNTPMNQRGLPQKLSNQYVISRGDLPHNKRRIENLTRISAFEMPLLAKYRQPYQPASKKEAPLKLTYQSDFKADTTSEYNRLVKLSVKLEDLGLTKEQEHKFKILSGDKFNHDNNTFNLKSKRYPEAAQNVKWLVSTFNRLLTESKDLSKETFSDIPLDKRHMKQLIRKKANSFPEEWKRPQDAPISRHFIVDRLVSMTTEIIDKKELKNVSP
;
A
#
# COMPACT_ATOMS: atom_id res chain seq x y z
N MET A 1 -51.52 18.70 23.30
CA MET A 1 -50.11 18.83 22.85
C MET A 1 -49.43 17.49 23.03
N ARG A 2 -48.87 16.93 21.94
CA ARG A 2 -47.93 15.78 21.87
C ARG A 2 -48.51 14.42 22.28
N SER A 3 -48.18 13.29 21.65
CA SER A 3 -47.58 12.95 20.36
C SER A 3 -47.71 11.43 20.28
N VAL A 4 -48.38 10.92 19.25
CA VAL A 4 -48.54 9.48 19.02
C VAL A 4 -47.24 8.95 18.42
N ASN A 5 -46.58 8.02 19.09
CA ASN A 5 -45.39 7.33 18.58
C ASN A 5 -45.79 6.28 17.54
N ALA A 6 -45.61 6.62 16.26
CA ALA A 6 -45.70 5.69 15.15
C ALA A 6 -44.37 4.97 14.94
N CYS A 7 -44.33 3.69 15.30
CA CYS A 7 -43.21 2.79 14.99
C CYS A 7 -43.33 2.32 13.54
N ARG A 8 -42.60 2.97 12.61
CA ARG A 8 -42.48 2.51 11.21
C ARG A 8 -41.40 1.45 11.13
N GLN A 9 -41.80 0.19 10.94
CA GLN A 9 -40.90 -0.87 10.49
C GLN A 9 -40.61 -0.69 9.00
N VAL A 10 -39.33 -0.53 8.65
CA VAL A 10 -38.85 -0.53 7.26
C VAL A 10 -38.22 -1.90 7.00
N PRO A 11 -38.64 -2.67 5.97
CA PRO A 11 -38.00 -3.93 5.65
C PRO A 11 -36.67 -3.68 4.93
N LEU A 12 -35.57 -4.11 5.55
CA LEU A 12 -34.26 -4.20 4.92
C LEU A 12 -34.27 -5.33 3.87
N ARG A 13 -34.45 -4.97 2.60
CA ARG A 13 -34.16 -5.88 1.47
C ARG A 13 -32.64 -6.02 1.33
N LEU A 14 -32.11 -7.14 1.81
CA LEU A 14 -30.75 -7.58 1.48
C LEU A 14 -30.70 -7.96 0.00
N ARG A 15 -30.07 -7.10 -0.80
CA ARG A 15 -29.79 -7.33 -2.22
C ARG A 15 -28.52 -8.18 -2.30
N SER A 16 -28.66 -9.47 -2.59
CA SER A 16 -27.53 -10.34 -2.88
C SER A 16 -26.92 -9.95 -4.23
N TYR A 17 -25.71 -9.41 -4.22
CA TYR A 17 -24.90 -9.30 -5.43
C TYR A 17 -24.17 -10.63 -5.64
N SER A 18 -24.37 -11.24 -6.81
CA SER A 18 -23.61 -12.40 -7.26
C SER A 18 -22.15 -12.01 -7.37
N THR A 19 -21.28 -12.56 -6.52
CA THR A 19 -19.84 -12.44 -6.69
C THR A 19 -19.37 -13.47 -7.71
N ALA A 20 -18.81 -12.92 -8.78
CA ALA A 20 -18.17 -13.64 -9.86
C ALA A 20 -17.07 -14.58 -9.35
N LYS A 21 -16.89 -15.68 -10.08
CA LYS A 21 -15.83 -16.68 -9.90
C LYS A 21 -14.46 -15.99 -9.84
N GLY A 22 -13.88 -15.94 -8.64
CA GLY A 22 -12.50 -15.51 -8.41
C GLY A 22 -11.52 -16.61 -8.82
N THR A 23 -10.70 -16.28 -9.80
CA THR A 23 -9.52 -17.02 -10.25
C THR A 23 -8.52 -17.22 -9.10
N ARG A 24 -8.10 -18.48 -8.92
CA ARG A 24 -7.13 -18.91 -7.90
C ARG A 24 -5.74 -18.34 -8.19
N SER A 25 -5.11 -17.72 -7.20
CA SER A 25 -3.64 -17.54 -7.16
C SER A 25 -3.00 -18.71 -6.41
N PRO A 26 -1.83 -19.20 -6.86
CA PRO A 26 -1.16 -20.35 -6.27
C PRO A 26 -0.22 -19.90 -5.15
N SER A 27 -0.63 -20.14 -3.90
CA SER A 27 0.32 -20.22 -2.78
C SER A 27 0.27 -21.64 -2.24
N GLY A 28 1.38 -22.35 -2.41
CA GLY A 28 1.61 -23.70 -1.93
C GLY A 28 1.85 -23.71 -0.44
N TYR A 29 0.79 -23.48 0.32
CA TYR A 29 0.55 -24.20 1.56
C TYR A 29 -0.79 -24.88 1.35
N SER A 30 -0.80 -26.21 1.35
CA SER A 30 -2.02 -26.96 1.56
C SER A 30 -2.63 -26.47 2.87
N ARG A 31 -3.58 -25.54 2.76
CA ARG A 31 -4.75 -25.60 3.63
C ARG A 31 -5.40 -26.92 3.29
N ASP A 32 -4.89 -27.99 3.89
CA ASP A 32 -5.74 -29.12 4.19
C ASP A 32 -6.96 -28.50 4.83
N LYS A 33 -8.07 -28.58 4.12
CA LYS A 33 -9.37 -28.26 4.64
C LYS A 33 -9.71 -29.38 5.62
N SER A 34 -8.96 -29.50 6.71
CA SER A 34 -9.54 -30.02 7.93
C SER A 34 -10.69 -29.05 8.21
N PRO A 35 -11.96 -29.50 8.25
CA PRO A 35 -13.04 -28.65 8.74
C PRO A 35 -12.59 -28.05 10.07
N ASP A 36 -12.91 -26.77 10.33
CA ASP A 36 -12.56 -26.06 11.56
C ASP A 36 -12.64 -27.00 12.76
N LEU A 37 -11.49 -27.59 13.14
CA LEU A 37 -11.49 -28.81 13.96
C LEU A 37 -12.07 -28.48 15.34
N PHE A 38 -11.88 -27.24 15.78
CA PHE A 38 -12.44 -26.67 16.99
C PHE A 38 -13.99 -26.58 16.99
N LEU A 39 -14.64 -26.67 15.84
CA LEU A 39 -16.11 -26.65 15.74
C LEU A 39 -16.72 -28.04 16.01
N ASN A 40 -15.94 -29.11 15.81
CA ASN A 40 -16.37 -30.51 15.92
C ASN A 40 -15.62 -31.23 17.07
N PRO A 41 -16.10 -31.12 18.33
CA PRO A 41 -15.48 -31.77 19.49
C PRO A 41 -15.34 -33.29 19.42
N HIS A 42 -16.23 -33.97 18.71
CA HIS A 42 -16.16 -35.42 18.48
C HIS A 42 -14.81 -35.90 17.91
N ALA A 43 -14.16 -35.07 17.08
CA ALA A 43 -12.91 -35.42 16.42
C ALA A 43 -11.65 -35.13 17.25
N TRP A 44 -11.79 -34.73 18.52
CA TRP A 44 -10.66 -34.36 19.38
C TRP A 44 -10.08 -35.53 20.17
N GLU A 45 -10.79 -36.65 20.20
CA GLU A 45 -10.32 -37.86 20.89
C GLU A 45 -9.04 -38.40 20.22
N GLY A 46 -8.03 -38.73 21.03
CA GLY A 46 -6.74 -39.27 20.56
C GLY A 46 -5.71 -38.22 20.11
N LEU A 47 -6.04 -36.92 20.14
CA LEU A 47 -5.07 -35.84 19.90
C LEU A 47 -4.15 -35.62 21.12
N PRO A 48 -2.95 -35.04 20.93
CA PRO A 48 -2.09 -34.67 22.05
C PRO A 48 -2.76 -33.61 22.92
N ALA A 49 -2.46 -33.65 24.23
CA ALA A 49 -3.09 -32.78 25.21
C ALA A 49 -3.02 -31.29 24.83
N ASP A 50 -1.84 -30.80 24.46
CA ASP A 50 -1.62 -29.40 24.06
C ASP A 50 -2.56 -28.96 22.93
N GLN A 51 -2.76 -29.82 21.93
CA GLN A 51 -3.63 -29.54 20.80
C GLN A 51 -5.11 -29.52 21.21
N ILE A 52 -5.54 -30.43 22.09
CA ILE A 52 -6.91 -30.46 22.64
C ILE A 52 -7.20 -29.16 23.38
N PHE A 53 -6.28 -28.67 24.22
CA PHE A 53 -6.45 -27.40 24.93
C PHE A 53 -6.43 -26.19 23.99
N GLN A 54 -5.57 -26.20 22.97
CA GLN A 54 -5.57 -25.15 21.95
C GLN A 54 -6.91 -25.10 21.21
N LEU A 55 -7.43 -26.25 20.77
CA LEU A 55 -8.73 -26.36 20.11
C LEU A 55 -9.87 -25.89 21.01
N HIS A 56 -9.85 -26.28 22.29
CA HIS A 56 -10.80 -25.83 23.30
C HIS A 56 -10.77 -24.31 23.49
N GLN A 57 -9.58 -23.70 23.60
CA GLN A 57 -9.43 -22.25 23.72
C GLN A 57 -9.94 -21.51 22.48
N VAL A 58 -9.59 -22.00 21.28
CA VAL A 58 -10.08 -21.44 20.02
C VAL A 58 -11.60 -21.54 19.92
N ARG A 59 -12.19 -22.69 20.32
CA ARG A 59 -13.65 -22.89 20.33
C ARG A 59 -14.35 -21.91 21.28
N LYS A 60 -13.84 -21.73 22.51
CA LYS A 60 -14.37 -20.77 23.48
C LYS A 60 -14.28 -19.33 22.97
N GLN A 61 -13.15 -18.94 22.40
CA GLN A 61 -12.95 -17.60 21.82
C GLN A 61 -13.88 -17.35 20.64
N TYR A 62 -14.04 -18.34 19.76
CA TYR A 62 -14.89 -18.24 18.58
C TYR A 62 -16.37 -18.16 18.93
N MET A 63 -16.83 -18.98 19.89
CA MET A 63 -18.25 -19.02 20.29
C MET A 63 -18.65 -17.89 21.23
N GLY A 64 -17.70 -17.32 22.00
CA GLY A 64 -17.98 -16.24 22.96
C GLY A 64 -19.11 -16.61 23.91
N ASP A 65 -20.16 -15.79 23.93
CA ASP A 65 -21.34 -15.99 24.79
C ASP A 65 -22.21 -17.19 24.38
N ALA A 66 -22.12 -17.63 23.12
CA ALA A 66 -22.86 -18.79 22.61
C ALA A 66 -22.16 -20.13 22.90
N TYR A 67 -21.06 -20.12 23.66
CA TYR A 67 -20.31 -21.31 24.00
C TYR A 67 -21.12 -22.24 24.93
N ASN A 68 -21.41 -23.45 24.43
CA ASN A 68 -22.05 -24.50 25.20
C ASN A 68 -21.10 -25.70 25.35
N PRO A 69 -20.74 -26.09 26.60
CA PRO A 69 -19.90 -27.26 26.84
C PRO A 69 -20.51 -28.53 26.25
N THR A 70 -19.73 -29.27 25.46
CA THR A 70 -20.16 -30.55 24.87
C THR A 70 -19.55 -31.72 25.64
N ASN A 71 -20.28 -32.84 25.77
CA ASN A 71 -19.77 -34.02 26.47
C ASN A 71 -18.50 -34.58 25.81
N GLU A 72 -18.44 -34.56 24.48
CA GLU A 72 -17.29 -35.02 23.68
C GLU A 72 -16.04 -34.15 23.89
N GLU A 73 -16.22 -32.84 24.01
CA GLU A 73 -15.16 -31.90 24.39
C GLU A 73 -14.64 -32.22 25.79
N ARG A 74 -15.55 -32.52 26.72
CA ARG A 74 -15.20 -32.89 28.08
C ARG A 74 -14.43 -34.20 28.12
N THR A 75 -14.86 -35.24 27.41
CA THR A 75 -14.17 -36.54 27.38
C THR A 75 -12.78 -36.40 26.77
N ALA A 76 -12.64 -35.63 25.68
CA ALA A 76 -11.35 -35.34 25.08
C ALA A 76 -10.41 -34.64 26.08
N ILE A 77 -10.88 -33.61 26.80
CA ILE A 77 -10.08 -32.93 27.83
C ILE A 77 -9.73 -33.89 28.98
N LEU A 78 -10.67 -34.71 29.45
CA LEU A 78 -10.41 -35.66 30.54
C LEU A 78 -9.37 -36.71 30.15
N SER A 79 -9.33 -37.13 28.88
CA SER A 79 -8.32 -38.06 28.38
C SER A 79 -6.87 -37.53 28.54
N THR A 80 -6.70 -36.20 28.60
CA THR A 80 -5.39 -35.55 28.74
C THR A 80 -4.84 -35.56 30.17
N ILE A 81 -5.66 -35.87 31.18
CA ILE A 81 -5.28 -35.74 32.61
C ILE A 81 -4.04 -36.57 32.93
N ASN A 82 -3.94 -37.79 32.40
CA ASN A 82 -2.79 -38.66 32.65
C ASN A 82 -1.49 -38.10 32.08
N SER A 83 -1.55 -37.34 30.98
CA SER A 83 -0.38 -36.69 30.37
C SER A 83 0.03 -35.40 31.06
N LEU A 84 -0.94 -34.69 31.68
CA LEU A 84 -0.71 -33.43 32.39
C LEU A 84 -0.39 -33.61 33.87
N SER A 85 -0.75 -34.75 34.46
CA SER A 85 -0.40 -35.05 35.84
C SER A 85 1.13 -35.05 35.93
N PRO A 86 1.74 -34.12 36.70
CA PRO A 86 3.17 -34.15 36.89
C PRO A 86 3.53 -35.50 37.47
N GLN A 87 4.49 -36.20 36.86
CA GLN A 87 5.18 -37.29 37.54
C GLN A 87 5.84 -36.65 38.75
N LYS A 88 5.16 -36.68 39.90
CA LYS A 88 5.71 -36.13 41.14
C LYS A 88 7.00 -36.91 41.39
N PRO A 89 8.18 -36.27 41.46
CA PRO A 89 9.35 -36.99 41.91
C PRO A 89 9.03 -37.61 43.27
N PRO A 90 9.51 -38.84 43.56
CA PRO A 90 9.37 -39.42 44.89
C PRO A 90 9.86 -38.41 45.91
N LEU A 91 9.10 -38.29 47.01
CA LEU A 91 9.24 -37.25 48.03
C LEU A 91 10.54 -37.44 48.84
N ASP A 92 11.70 -37.25 48.22
CA ASP A 92 13.02 -37.48 48.83
C ASP A 92 13.76 -36.16 49.16
N TYR A 93 13.28 -35.02 48.65
CA TYR A 93 13.98 -33.72 48.77
C TYR A 93 13.07 -32.51 49.08
N SER A 94 11.97 -32.69 49.82
CA SER A 94 11.14 -31.55 50.24
C SER A 94 11.71 -30.79 51.45
N PHE A 95 12.54 -31.43 52.28
CA PHE A 95 13.09 -30.82 53.49
C PHE A 95 14.20 -29.78 53.23
N GLU A 96 14.95 -29.92 52.14
CA GLU A 96 16.03 -28.95 51.84
C GLU A 96 15.53 -27.70 51.09
N ILE A 97 14.50 -27.84 50.25
CA ILE A 97 13.93 -26.73 49.46
C ILE A 97 13.18 -25.74 50.37
N GLU A 98 12.40 -26.23 51.33
CA GLU A 98 11.68 -25.40 52.31
C GLU A 98 12.67 -24.62 53.21
N ASN A 99 13.73 -25.29 53.68
CA ASN A 99 14.80 -24.66 54.47
C ASN A 99 15.60 -23.61 53.68
N PHE A 100 15.81 -23.83 52.37
CA PHE A 100 16.46 -22.84 51.50
C PHE A 100 15.59 -21.60 51.30
N LYS A 101 14.26 -21.78 51.16
CA LYS A 101 13.30 -20.70 50.96
C LYS A 101 13.16 -19.82 52.21
N GLU A 102 13.12 -20.40 53.40
CA GLU A 102 13.14 -19.64 54.67
C GLU A 102 14.42 -18.81 54.84
N ARG A 103 15.59 -19.39 54.55
CA ARG A 103 16.89 -18.68 54.61
C ARG A 103 16.95 -17.48 53.68
N LEU A 104 16.31 -17.57 52.51
CA LEU A 104 16.21 -16.46 51.57
C LEU A 104 15.27 -15.35 52.07
N MET A 105 14.14 -15.73 52.72
CA MET A 105 13.14 -14.78 53.21
C MET A 105 13.65 -13.94 54.40
N ASN A 106 14.47 -14.53 55.28
CA ASN A 106 15.00 -13.84 56.46
C ASN A 106 16.08 -12.78 56.14
N ASN A 107 16.79 -12.92 55.02
CA ASN A 107 17.85 -11.99 54.58
C ASN A 107 17.37 -10.92 53.58
N THR A 108 16.08 -10.87 53.24
CA THR A 108 15.55 -9.89 52.28
C THR A 108 15.27 -8.56 53.00
N PRO A 109 15.83 -7.41 52.55
CA PRO A 109 15.60 -6.11 53.18
C PRO A 109 14.11 -5.73 53.16
N MET A 110 13.63 -5.02 54.19
CA MET A 110 12.20 -4.73 54.37
C MET A 110 11.54 -4.06 53.15
N ASN A 111 12.29 -3.23 52.42
CA ASN A 111 11.83 -2.52 51.22
C ASN A 111 11.59 -3.44 50.01
N GLN A 112 12.12 -4.68 50.03
CA GLN A 112 11.96 -5.67 48.97
C GLN A 112 10.93 -6.77 49.33
N ARG A 113 10.39 -6.73 50.56
CA ARG A 113 9.41 -7.70 51.05
C ARG A 113 8.07 -7.49 50.33
N GLY A 114 7.55 -8.53 49.67
CA GLY A 114 6.29 -8.50 48.94
C GLY A 114 6.39 -8.11 47.46
N LEU A 115 7.57 -7.65 46.99
CA LEU A 115 7.83 -7.53 45.56
C LEU A 115 8.09 -8.93 44.98
N PRO A 116 7.59 -9.24 43.77
CA PRO A 116 7.92 -10.50 43.11
C PRO A 116 9.43 -10.59 42.95
N GLN A 117 10.00 -11.78 43.17
CA GLN A 117 11.41 -12.01 42.93
C GLN A 117 11.75 -11.61 41.50
N LYS A 118 12.84 -10.85 41.31
CA LYS A 118 13.33 -10.52 39.97
C LYS A 118 13.95 -11.77 39.36
N LEU A 119 13.11 -12.64 38.82
CA LEU A 119 13.51 -13.78 38.01
C LEU A 119 14.19 -13.21 36.77
N SER A 120 15.49 -13.46 36.61
CA SER A 120 16.37 -12.94 35.56
C SER A 120 15.93 -13.27 34.13
N ASN A 121 14.89 -14.08 33.98
CA ASN A 121 14.49 -14.73 32.74
C ASN A 121 13.53 -13.85 31.93
N GLN A 122 13.01 -12.77 32.52
CA GLN A 122 12.09 -11.87 31.87
C GLN A 122 12.78 -10.53 31.57
N TYR A 123 13.08 -10.31 30.29
CA TYR A 123 13.70 -9.08 29.82
C TYR A 123 12.72 -7.90 29.93
N VAL A 124 12.82 -7.12 31.00
CA VAL A 124 12.06 -5.88 31.20
C VAL A 124 12.87 -4.74 30.58
N ILE A 125 12.37 -4.16 29.48
CA ILE A 125 13.04 -3.07 28.75
C ILE A 125 12.78 -1.73 29.47
N SER A 126 13.84 -0.98 29.78
CA SER A 126 13.77 0.29 30.53
C SER A 126 13.19 1.50 29.79
N ARG A 127 13.07 1.45 28.46
CA ARG A 127 12.48 2.53 27.64
C ARG A 127 11.36 1.94 26.81
N GLY A 128 10.18 2.56 26.84
CA GLY A 128 8.95 2.11 26.17
C GLY A 128 9.02 1.96 24.65
N ASP A 129 10.20 1.92 24.03
CA ASP A 129 10.38 1.42 22.67
C ASP A 129 10.12 -0.08 22.67
N LEU A 130 8.85 -0.42 22.42
CA LEU A 130 8.37 -1.77 22.68
C LEU A 130 9.05 -2.79 21.75
N PRO A 131 9.21 -4.06 22.16
CA PRO A 131 9.61 -5.18 21.29
C PRO A 131 8.90 -5.22 19.92
N HIS A 132 7.73 -4.58 19.81
CA HIS A 132 6.98 -4.39 18.58
C HIS A 132 7.77 -3.74 17.43
N ASN A 133 8.64 -2.75 17.67
CA ASN A 133 9.36 -2.02 16.63
C ASN A 133 10.45 -2.91 16.02
N LYS A 134 11.23 -3.58 16.88
CA LYS A 134 12.23 -4.55 16.44
C LYS A 134 11.58 -5.69 15.67
N ARG A 135 10.50 -6.28 16.21
CA ARG A 135 9.71 -7.32 15.51
C ARG A 135 9.15 -6.82 14.18
N ARG A 136 8.72 -5.56 14.09
CA ARG A 136 8.24 -4.94 12.85
C ARG A 136 9.37 -4.84 11.82
N ILE A 137 10.55 -4.37 12.22
CA ILE A 137 11.72 -4.29 11.33
C ILE A 137 12.11 -5.68 10.85
N GLU A 138 12.23 -6.65 11.75
CA GLU A 138 12.52 -8.06 11.41
C GLU A 138 11.49 -8.62 10.42
N ASN A 139 10.21 -8.33 10.64
CA ASN A 139 9.16 -8.74 9.71
C ASN A 139 9.31 -8.09 8.33
N LEU A 140 9.59 -6.78 8.27
CA LEU A 140 9.83 -6.08 7.00
C LEU A 140 11.07 -6.63 6.29
N THR A 141 12.13 -6.98 7.01
CA THR A 141 13.33 -7.63 6.42
C THR A 141 13.03 -9.03 5.90
N ARG A 142 12.14 -9.78 6.56
CA ARG A 142 11.68 -11.09 6.07
C ARG A 142 10.87 -10.94 4.78
N ILE A 143 9.92 -10.01 4.76
CA ILE A 143 9.11 -9.68 3.58
C ILE A 143 10.00 -9.26 2.42
N SER A 144 11.02 -8.42 2.67
CA SER A 144 11.93 -7.98 1.61
C SER A 144 12.83 -9.08 1.07
N ALA A 145 13.27 -10.01 1.92
CA ALA A 145 14.12 -11.12 1.50
C ALA A 145 13.33 -12.20 0.73
N PHE A 146 12.10 -12.53 1.16
CA PHE A 146 11.39 -13.71 0.66
C PHE A 146 10.15 -13.38 -0.19
N GLU A 147 9.39 -12.33 0.14
CA GLU A 147 8.15 -12.00 -0.58
C GLU A 147 8.39 -11.03 -1.74
N MET A 148 9.19 -9.98 -1.55
CA MET A 148 9.46 -8.99 -2.59
C MET A 148 10.06 -9.59 -3.88
N PRO A 149 10.99 -10.57 -3.84
CA PRO A 149 11.49 -11.20 -5.06
C PRO A 149 10.41 -11.98 -5.81
N LEU A 150 9.38 -12.50 -5.12
CA LEU A 150 8.25 -13.18 -5.75
C LEU A 150 7.38 -12.21 -6.57
N LEU A 151 7.36 -10.93 -6.20
CA LEU A 151 6.65 -9.90 -6.98
C LEU A 151 7.25 -9.70 -8.38
N ALA A 152 8.53 -10.06 -8.59
CA ALA A 152 9.16 -9.99 -9.90
C ALA A 152 8.45 -10.86 -10.95
N LYS A 153 7.74 -11.92 -10.52
CA LYS A 153 6.90 -12.76 -11.41
C LYS A 153 5.76 -11.99 -12.06
N TYR A 154 5.31 -10.90 -11.45
CA TYR A 154 4.23 -10.05 -11.95
C TYR A 154 4.74 -8.76 -12.64
N ARG A 155 6.05 -8.70 -12.95
CA ARG A 155 6.65 -7.55 -13.63
C ARG A 155 6.16 -7.46 -15.08
N GLN A 156 5.75 -6.26 -15.49
CA GLN A 156 5.40 -5.93 -16.87
C GLN A 156 6.38 -4.87 -17.42
N PRO A 157 6.92 -5.04 -18.65
CA PRO A 157 7.74 -4.01 -19.27
C PRO A 157 6.90 -2.78 -19.62
N TYR A 158 7.47 -1.58 -19.50
CA TYR A 158 6.78 -0.36 -19.88
C TYR A 158 6.69 -0.26 -21.41
N GLN A 159 5.46 -0.25 -21.94
CA GLN A 159 5.17 -0.06 -23.36
C GLN A 159 4.50 1.30 -23.55
N PRO A 160 5.25 2.36 -23.94
CA PRO A 160 4.67 3.67 -24.14
C PRO A 160 3.77 3.67 -25.38
N ALA A 161 2.53 4.15 -25.22
CA ALA A 161 1.68 4.44 -26.36
C ALA A 161 2.21 5.65 -27.14
N SER A 162 2.07 5.63 -28.46
CA SER A 162 2.40 6.78 -29.30
C SER A 162 1.52 7.97 -28.93
N LYS A 163 2.09 9.17 -28.82
CA LYS A 163 1.34 10.39 -28.46
C LYS A 163 0.22 10.71 -29.46
N LYS A 164 0.38 10.31 -30.71
CA LYS A 164 -0.64 10.47 -31.76
C LYS A 164 -1.83 9.53 -31.56
N GLU A 165 -1.60 8.35 -31.02
CA GLU A 165 -2.65 7.34 -30.77
C GLU A 165 -3.40 7.64 -29.47
N ALA A 166 -2.68 8.05 -28.42
CA ALA A 166 -3.22 8.36 -27.11
C ALA A 166 -2.83 9.78 -26.65
N PRO A 167 -3.43 10.85 -27.22
CA PRO A 167 -3.08 12.24 -26.89
C PRO A 167 -3.61 12.70 -25.52
N LEU A 168 -4.54 11.94 -24.92
CA LEU A 168 -5.19 12.31 -23.67
C LEU A 168 -4.41 11.80 -22.45
N LYS A 169 -4.07 12.70 -21.52
CA LYS A 169 -3.53 12.34 -20.21
C LYS A 169 -4.60 12.51 -19.13
N LEU A 170 -5.06 11.40 -18.58
CA LEU A 170 -5.94 11.38 -17.41
C LEU A 170 -5.12 11.17 -16.14
N THR A 171 -5.25 12.07 -15.18
CA THR A 171 -4.60 11.96 -13.87
C THR A 171 -5.65 11.72 -12.80
N TYR A 172 -5.54 10.57 -12.13
CA TYR A 172 -6.33 10.17 -10.99
C TYR A 172 -5.60 10.52 -9.70
N GLN A 173 -6.36 10.89 -8.68
CA GLN A 173 -5.81 11.19 -7.37
C GLN A 173 -6.35 10.15 -6.36
N SER A 174 -5.47 9.60 -5.51
CA SER A 174 -5.86 8.67 -4.45
C SER A 174 -5.03 8.90 -3.20
N ASP A 175 -5.67 8.91 -2.04
CA ASP A 175 -5.05 8.97 -0.71
C ASP A 175 -4.85 7.58 -0.07
N PHE A 176 -5.10 6.50 -0.82
CA PHE A 176 -5.05 5.10 -0.38
C PHE A 176 -5.96 4.75 0.80
N LYS A 177 -6.92 5.62 1.15
CA LYS A 177 -7.98 5.30 2.11
C LYS A 177 -9.12 4.59 1.40
N ALA A 178 -9.89 3.81 2.17
CA ALA A 178 -11.07 3.11 1.65
C ALA A 178 -12.23 4.06 1.24
N ASP A 179 -12.13 5.35 1.56
CA ASP A 179 -13.16 6.34 1.23
C ASP A 179 -13.03 6.82 -0.23
N THR A 180 -13.79 6.18 -1.12
CA THR A 180 -13.87 6.57 -2.54
C THR A 180 -14.61 7.89 -2.74
N THR A 181 -15.38 8.36 -1.75
CA THR A 181 -16.27 9.52 -1.88
C THR A 181 -15.55 10.84 -1.56
N SER A 182 -14.38 10.79 -0.92
CA SER A 182 -13.55 11.95 -0.64
C SER A 182 -13.35 12.84 -1.88
N GLU A 183 -13.42 14.16 -1.69
CA GLU A 183 -13.27 15.12 -2.80
C GLU A 183 -11.96 14.95 -3.56
N TYR A 184 -10.93 14.55 -2.82
CA TYR A 184 -9.61 14.30 -3.36
C TYR A 184 -9.60 13.06 -4.24
N ASN A 185 -10.17 11.95 -3.77
CA ASN A 185 -10.17 10.67 -4.49
C ASN A 185 -11.04 10.68 -5.76
N ARG A 186 -12.14 11.43 -5.74
CA ARG A 186 -13.02 11.54 -6.92
C ARG A 186 -12.51 12.54 -7.97
N LEU A 187 -11.52 13.38 -7.64
CA LEU A 187 -10.99 14.39 -8.55
C LEU A 187 -10.22 13.74 -9.70
N VAL A 188 -10.61 14.08 -10.93
CA VAL A 188 -9.91 13.66 -12.15
C VAL A 188 -9.50 14.89 -12.95
N LYS A 189 -8.29 14.86 -13.50
CA LYS A 189 -7.74 15.90 -14.38
C LYS A 189 -7.47 15.32 -15.76
N LEU A 190 -7.98 15.98 -16.80
CA LEU A 190 -7.72 15.71 -18.21
C LEU A 190 -6.78 16.80 -18.75
N SER A 191 -5.68 16.38 -19.34
CA SER A 191 -4.67 17.24 -19.94
C SER A 191 -4.36 16.79 -21.37
N VAL A 192 -4.33 17.72 -22.31
CA VAL A 192 -4.11 17.45 -23.74
C VAL A 192 -3.25 18.55 -24.35
N LYS A 193 -2.31 18.20 -25.22
CA LYS A 193 -1.57 19.17 -26.05
C LYS A 193 -2.25 19.31 -27.41
N LEU A 194 -2.34 20.52 -27.94
CA LEU A 194 -2.97 20.71 -29.27
C LEU A 194 -2.19 20.03 -30.39
N GLU A 195 -0.86 20.05 -30.31
CA GLU A 195 0.03 19.46 -31.32
C GLU A 195 -0.30 17.98 -31.57
N ASP A 196 -0.76 17.27 -30.53
CA ASP A 196 -1.08 15.84 -30.61
C ASP A 196 -2.46 15.57 -31.25
N LEU A 197 -3.31 16.60 -31.44
CA LEU A 197 -4.67 16.45 -31.99
C LEU A 197 -4.75 16.54 -33.51
N GLY A 198 -3.71 17.06 -34.18
CA GLY A 198 -3.65 17.16 -35.65
C GLY A 198 -4.75 18.04 -36.26
N LEU A 199 -5.04 19.19 -35.65
CA LEU A 199 -6.05 20.14 -36.13
C LEU A 199 -5.46 21.12 -37.15
N THR A 200 -6.29 21.63 -38.07
CA THR A 200 -5.90 22.74 -38.95
C THR A 200 -5.78 24.04 -38.16
N LYS A 201 -4.96 25.00 -38.59
CA LYS A 201 -4.74 26.29 -37.89
C LYS A 201 -6.04 27.03 -37.52
N GLU A 202 -7.04 27.01 -38.39
CA GLU A 202 -8.37 27.60 -38.13
C GLU A 202 -9.13 26.85 -37.04
N GLN A 203 -9.11 25.52 -37.08
CA GLN A 203 -9.73 24.65 -36.06
C GLN A 203 -9.02 24.79 -34.72
N GLU A 204 -7.69 24.92 -34.72
CA GLU A 204 -6.91 25.20 -33.51
C GLU A 204 -7.26 26.56 -32.91
N HIS A 205 -7.42 27.58 -33.75
CA HIS A 205 -7.84 28.91 -33.30
C HIS A 205 -9.21 28.85 -32.62
N LYS A 206 -10.18 28.24 -33.30
CA LYS A 206 -11.51 27.99 -32.75
C LYS A 206 -11.48 27.18 -31.45
N PHE A 207 -10.68 26.11 -31.40
CA PHE A 207 -10.49 25.30 -30.19
C PHE A 207 -10.00 26.15 -29.01
N LYS A 208 -9.00 27.03 -29.24
CA LYS A 208 -8.45 27.91 -28.21
C LYS A 208 -9.49 28.90 -27.70
N ILE A 209 -10.31 29.47 -28.59
CA ILE A 209 -11.41 30.37 -28.22
C ILE A 209 -12.45 29.65 -27.37
N LEU A 210 -12.95 28.50 -27.82
CA LEU A 210 -13.96 27.72 -27.11
C LEU A 210 -13.47 27.22 -25.75
N SER A 211 -12.17 26.95 -25.63
CA SER A 211 -11.55 26.49 -24.38
C SER A 211 -11.44 27.58 -23.31
N GLY A 212 -11.38 28.86 -23.72
CA GLY A 212 -11.28 30.00 -22.82
C GLY A 212 -10.17 29.86 -21.77
N ASP A 213 -10.54 30.03 -20.50
CA ASP A 213 -9.62 30.02 -19.35
C ASP A 213 -8.97 28.66 -19.07
N LYS A 214 -9.53 27.57 -19.62
CA LYS A 214 -8.99 26.20 -19.46
C LYS A 214 -7.78 25.94 -20.34
N PHE A 215 -7.52 26.82 -21.31
CA PHE A 215 -6.37 26.72 -22.18
C PHE A 215 -5.16 27.47 -21.63
N ASN A 216 -4.01 26.81 -21.60
CA ASN A 216 -2.73 27.45 -21.30
C ASN A 216 -1.97 27.71 -22.61
N HIS A 217 -1.85 28.98 -22.98
CA HIS A 217 -1.22 29.40 -24.24
C HIS A 217 0.32 29.33 -24.23
N ASP A 218 0.98 29.24 -23.07
CA ASP A 218 2.45 29.16 -22.99
C ASP A 218 2.91 27.73 -23.32
N ASN A 219 2.22 26.75 -22.74
CA ASN A 219 2.54 25.33 -22.92
C ASN A 219 1.74 24.66 -24.05
N ASN A 220 0.83 25.39 -24.70
CA ASN A 220 -0.16 24.85 -25.65
C ASN A 220 -0.95 23.64 -25.11
N THR A 221 -1.31 23.68 -23.82
CA THR A 221 -2.01 22.58 -23.14
C THR A 221 -3.41 23.00 -22.71
N PHE A 222 -4.39 22.18 -23.05
CA PHE A 222 -5.75 22.23 -22.52
C PHE A 222 -5.83 21.42 -21.23
N ASN A 223 -6.38 22.02 -20.17
CA ASN A 223 -6.54 21.36 -18.87
C ASN A 223 -7.97 21.50 -18.35
N LEU A 224 -8.64 20.36 -18.14
CA LEU A 224 -9.98 20.30 -17.57
C LEU A 224 -9.98 19.36 -16.36
N LYS A 225 -10.71 19.71 -15.31
CA LYS A 225 -10.82 18.88 -14.11
C LYS A 225 -12.27 18.78 -13.66
N SER A 226 -12.63 17.64 -13.09
CA SER A 226 -13.98 17.41 -12.54
C SER A 226 -13.91 16.68 -11.21
N LYS A 227 -14.75 17.15 -10.29
CA LYS A 227 -15.03 16.51 -8.98
C LYS A 227 -16.52 16.47 -8.67
N ARG A 228 -17.36 16.63 -9.71
CA ARG A 228 -18.81 16.85 -9.59
C ARG A 228 -19.56 15.60 -9.17
N TYR A 229 -19.14 14.45 -9.69
CA TYR A 229 -19.77 13.17 -9.45
C TYR A 229 -19.06 12.42 -8.30
N PRO A 230 -19.79 11.56 -7.56
CA PRO A 230 -19.23 10.83 -6.43
C PRO A 230 -18.12 9.85 -6.85
N GLU A 231 -18.25 9.26 -8.04
CA GLU A 231 -17.31 8.26 -8.54
C GLU A 231 -16.33 8.87 -9.56
N ALA A 232 -15.05 8.52 -9.46
CA ALA A 232 -14.03 8.97 -10.40
C ALA A 232 -14.34 8.56 -11.84
N ALA A 233 -14.89 7.36 -12.06
CA ALA A 233 -15.28 6.88 -13.39
C ALA A 233 -16.36 7.78 -14.05
N GLN A 234 -17.32 8.27 -13.26
CA GLN A 234 -18.34 9.20 -13.74
C GLN A 234 -17.72 10.55 -14.11
N ASN A 235 -16.77 11.04 -13.30
CA ASN A 235 -16.01 12.25 -13.60
C ASN A 235 -15.20 12.11 -14.90
N VAL A 236 -14.56 10.95 -15.15
CA VAL A 236 -13.87 10.67 -16.42
C VAL A 236 -14.85 10.72 -17.60
N LYS A 237 -15.99 10.02 -17.50
CA LYS A 237 -16.98 9.99 -18.58
C LYS A 237 -17.46 11.38 -18.93
N TRP A 238 -17.72 12.22 -17.93
CA TRP A 238 -18.08 13.61 -18.14
C TRP A 238 -16.97 14.39 -18.84
N LEU A 239 -15.72 14.29 -18.35
CA LEU A 239 -14.57 14.98 -18.94
C LEU A 239 -14.37 14.61 -20.42
N VAL A 240 -14.41 13.31 -20.74
CA VAL A 240 -14.26 12.82 -22.11
C VAL A 240 -15.43 13.28 -22.99
N SER A 241 -16.67 13.23 -22.50
CA SER A 241 -17.83 13.70 -23.25
C SER A 241 -17.78 15.20 -23.55
N THR A 242 -17.35 16.01 -22.58
CA THR A 242 -17.19 17.47 -22.74
C THR A 242 -16.04 17.79 -23.68
N PHE A 243 -14.91 17.07 -23.57
CA PHE A 243 -13.78 17.23 -24.48
C PHE A 243 -14.16 16.86 -25.92
N ASN A 244 -14.87 15.74 -26.12
CA ASN A 244 -15.33 15.32 -27.44
C ASN A 244 -16.28 16.35 -28.04
N ARG A 245 -17.21 16.91 -27.26
CA ARG A 245 -18.08 17.99 -27.71
C ARG A 245 -17.27 19.22 -28.13
N LEU A 246 -16.28 19.62 -27.34
CA LEU A 246 -15.41 20.74 -27.68
C LEU A 246 -14.63 20.47 -28.97
N LEU A 247 -14.12 19.24 -29.15
CA LEU A 247 -13.40 18.83 -30.35
C LEU A 247 -14.31 18.82 -31.59
N THR A 248 -15.54 18.32 -31.48
CA THR A 248 -16.50 18.32 -32.60
C THR A 248 -16.86 19.73 -33.01
N GLU A 249 -17.13 20.63 -32.05
CA GLU A 249 -17.43 22.04 -32.33
C GLU A 249 -16.22 22.75 -32.95
N SER A 250 -14.99 22.41 -32.54
CA SER A 250 -13.78 23.00 -33.12
C SER A 250 -13.53 22.58 -34.58
N LYS A 251 -13.99 21.38 -34.97
CA LYS A 251 -13.85 20.87 -36.34
C LYS A 251 -14.96 21.36 -37.29
N ASP A 252 -16.13 21.69 -36.75
CA ASP A 252 -17.25 22.25 -37.51
C ASP A 252 -16.95 23.71 -37.89
N LEU A 253 -16.40 23.94 -39.09
CA LEU A 253 -16.12 25.28 -39.63
C LEU A 253 -17.31 25.85 -40.42
N SER A 254 -18.38 25.08 -40.63
CA SER A 254 -19.48 25.47 -41.52
C SER A 254 -20.39 26.54 -40.93
N LYS A 255 -20.53 26.57 -39.60
CA LYS A 255 -21.37 27.55 -38.91
C LYS A 255 -20.63 28.85 -38.62
N GLU A 256 -19.47 28.74 -37.99
CA GLU A 256 -18.72 29.88 -37.45
C GLU A 256 -17.24 29.53 -37.32
N THR A 257 -16.35 30.36 -37.87
CA THR A 257 -14.88 30.13 -37.84
C THR A 257 -14.20 30.87 -36.69
N PHE A 258 -14.83 31.91 -36.13
CA PHE A 258 -14.26 32.80 -35.10
C PHE A 258 -12.89 33.37 -35.49
N SER A 259 -12.67 33.70 -36.77
CA SER A 259 -11.41 34.27 -37.27
C SER A 259 -11.26 35.76 -36.89
N ASP A 260 -12.36 36.43 -36.59
CA ASP A 260 -12.47 37.83 -36.18
C ASP A 260 -12.19 38.05 -34.68
N ILE A 261 -12.40 37.04 -33.85
CA ILE A 261 -12.20 37.13 -32.40
C ILE A 261 -10.73 36.87 -32.04
N PRO A 262 -10.02 37.82 -31.40
CA PRO A 262 -8.65 37.59 -30.94
C PRO A 262 -8.62 36.66 -29.72
N LEU A 263 -7.53 35.89 -29.58
CA LEU A 263 -7.31 35.02 -28.42
C LEU A 263 -7.15 35.83 -27.11
N ASP A 264 -8.06 35.60 -26.16
CA ASP A 264 -7.96 36.20 -24.83
C ASP A 264 -6.93 35.45 -23.95
N LYS A 265 -5.90 36.19 -23.51
CA LYS A 265 -4.83 35.69 -22.63
C LYS A 265 -4.88 36.30 -21.22
N ARG A 266 -5.95 37.02 -20.85
CA ARG A 266 -6.01 37.77 -19.59
C ARG A 266 -5.93 36.89 -18.36
N HIS A 267 -6.51 35.68 -18.38
CA HIS A 267 -6.44 34.70 -17.29
C HIS A 267 -5.01 34.22 -17.03
N MET A 268 -4.14 34.28 -18.04
CA MET A 268 -2.74 33.89 -17.90
C MET A 268 -1.88 34.92 -17.19
N LYS A 269 -2.33 36.17 -17.00
CA LYS A 269 -1.51 37.21 -16.35
C LYS A 269 -0.99 36.80 -14.97
N GLN A 270 -1.74 35.97 -14.25
CA GLN A 270 -1.32 35.40 -12.95
C GLN A 270 -0.40 34.18 -13.11
N LEU A 271 -0.47 33.47 -14.24
CA LEU A 271 0.35 32.31 -14.56
C LEU A 271 1.67 32.66 -15.24
N ILE A 272 1.74 33.81 -15.94
CA ILE A 272 2.96 34.34 -16.58
C ILE A 272 3.95 34.60 -15.45
N ARG A 273 4.78 33.58 -15.18
CA ARG A 273 5.94 33.73 -14.31
C ARG A 273 6.80 34.80 -14.94
N LYS A 274 7.16 35.82 -14.17
CA LYS A 274 8.19 36.79 -14.58
C LYS A 274 9.35 35.99 -15.15
N LYS A 275 9.73 36.26 -16.40
CA LYS A 275 10.83 35.54 -17.06
C LYS A 275 12.01 35.57 -16.10
N ALA A 276 12.47 34.39 -15.67
CA ALA A 276 13.62 34.33 -14.78
C ALA A 276 14.79 34.98 -15.50
N ASN A 277 15.42 35.97 -14.85
CA ASN A 277 16.61 36.60 -15.40
C ASN A 277 17.65 35.50 -15.62
N SER A 278 17.98 35.26 -16.88
CA SER A 278 19.01 34.29 -17.25
C SER A 278 20.36 34.96 -17.14
N PHE A 279 21.38 34.21 -16.74
CA PHE A 279 22.74 34.72 -16.70
C PHE A 279 23.15 35.17 -18.12
N PRO A 280 23.61 36.42 -18.31
CA PRO A 280 24.02 36.90 -19.62
C PRO A 280 25.10 36.01 -20.23
N GLU A 281 24.92 35.66 -21.50
CA GLU A 281 25.89 34.84 -22.22
C GLU A 281 27.26 35.50 -22.29
N GLU A 282 27.27 36.82 -22.46
CA GLU A 282 28.48 37.66 -22.51
C GLU A 282 29.30 37.64 -21.21
N TRP A 283 28.68 37.31 -20.08
CA TRP A 283 29.36 37.25 -18.79
C TRP A 283 29.97 35.88 -18.51
N LYS A 284 29.71 34.89 -19.36
CA LYS A 284 30.33 33.58 -19.23
C LYS A 284 31.82 33.74 -19.49
N ARG A 285 32.65 33.39 -18.50
CA ARG A 285 34.11 33.35 -18.62
C ARG A 285 34.57 31.89 -18.70
N PRO A 286 34.53 31.24 -19.88
CA PRO A 286 34.97 29.86 -20.03
C PRO A 286 36.46 29.68 -19.70
N GLN A 287 37.27 30.73 -19.83
CA GLN A 287 38.69 30.73 -19.44
C GLN A 287 38.90 30.55 -17.93
N ASP A 288 37.93 30.94 -17.09
CA ASP A 288 37.99 30.76 -15.64
C ASP A 288 37.43 29.38 -15.22
N ALA A 289 36.91 28.59 -16.17
CA ALA A 289 36.41 27.26 -15.87
C ALA A 289 37.57 26.36 -15.41
N PRO A 290 37.39 25.56 -14.34
CA PRO A 290 38.44 24.68 -13.87
C PRO A 290 38.80 23.67 -14.96
N ILE A 291 40.06 23.71 -15.39
CA ILE A 291 40.60 22.74 -16.34
C ILE A 291 40.56 21.36 -15.67
N SER A 292 40.20 20.32 -16.44
CA SER A 292 40.22 18.95 -15.96
C SER A 292 41.59 18.62 -15.38
N ARG A 293 41.61 18.20 -14.10
CA ARG A 293 42.85 17.81 -13.43
C ARG A 293 43.31 16.47 -13.97
N HIS A 294 44.62 16.26 -14.01
CA HIS A 294 45.20 14.99 -14.41
C HIS A 294 45.04 13.97 -13.28
N PHE A 295 43.96 13.19 -13.31
CA PHE A 295 43.74 12.06 -12.40
C PHE A 295 44.51 10.83 -12.89
N ILE A 296 45.83 10.86 -12.69
CA ILE A 296 46.76 9.82 -13.20
C ILE A 296 46.38 8.44 -12.64
N VAL A 297 46.02 8.37 -11.35
CA VAL A 297 45.64 7.11 -10.70
C VAL A 297 44.39 6.51 -11.33
N ASP A 298 43.32 7.29 -11.50
CA ASP A 298 42.08 6.78 -12.12
C ASP A 298 42.31 6.32 -13.56
N ARG A 299 43.15 7.04 -14.31
CA ARG A 299 43.53 6.65 -15.67
C ARG A 299 44.33 5.35 -15.69
N LEU A 300 45.25 5.17 -14.75
CA LEU A 300 46.00 3.92 -14.63
C LEU A 300 45.08 2.78 -14.22
N VAL A 301 44.18 3.00 -13.25
CA VAL A 301 43.17 2.03 -12.83
C VAL A 301 42.31 1.63 -14.03
N SER A 302 41.77 2.58 -14.80
CA SER A 302 40.95 2.28 -15.98
C SER A 302 41.72 1.50 -17.05
N MET A 303 42.99 1.86 -17.30
CA MET A 303 43.86 1.12 -18.22
C MET A 303 44.10 -0.31 -17.74
N THR A 304 44.36 -0.49 -16.43
CA THR A 304 44.57 -1.82 -15.87
C THR A 304 43.30 -2.67 -15.91
N THR A 305 42.14 -2.08 -15.61
CA THR A 305 40.85 -2.79 -15.69
C THR A 305 40.56 -3.20 -17.13
N GLU A 306 40.80 -2.34 -18.12
CA GLU A 306 40.62 -2.70 -19.54
C GLU A 306 41.54 -3.86 -19.98
N ILE A 307 42.78 -3.90 -19.48
CA ILE A 307 43.72 -4.99 -19.77
C ILE A 307 43.22 -6.30 -19.16
N ILE A 308 42.79 -6.24 -17.89
CA ILE A 308 42.23 -7.39 -17.18
C ILE A 308 40.98 -7.89 -17.92
N ASP A 309 40.02 -7.01 -18.22
CA ASP A 309 38.78 -7.37 -18.93
C ASP A 309 39.07 -7.98 -20.30
N LYS A 310 40.02 -7.44 -21.07
CA LYS A 310 40.45 -8.02 -22.37
C LYS A 310 41.05 -9.40 -22.21
N LYS A 311 41.79 -9.65 -21.12
CA LYS A 311 42.39 -10.96 -20.83
C LYS A 311 41.29 -11.96 -20.45
N GLU A 312 40.33 -11.57 -19.62
CA GLU A 312 39.21 -12.42 -19.23
C GLU A 312 38.30 -12.73 -20.43
N LEU A 313 37.98 -11.74 -21.28
CA LEU A 313 37.18 -11.95 -22.49
C LEU A 313 37.86 -12.92 -23.49
N LYS A 314 39.19 -12.91 -23.58
CA LYS A 314 39.94 -13.89 -24.41
C LYS A 314 39.85 -15.32 -23.86
N ASN A 315 39.62 -15.51 -22.58
CA ASN A 315 39.45 -16.83 -21.97
C ASN A 315 37.99 -17.34 -22.09
N VAL A 316 37.03 -16.43 -22.29
CA VAL A 316 35.60 -16.74 -22.40
C VAL A 316 35.14 -16.88 -23.85
N SER A 317 35.78 -16.18 -24.79
CA SER A 317 35.59 -16.40 -26.24
C SER A 317 36.46 -17.58 -26.71
N PRO A 318 35.94 -18.55 -27.49
CA PRO A 318 36.75 -19.62 -28.06
C PRO A 318 37.84 -19.10 -29.01
#